data_AF-A0A2N1MLL8-F1
#
_entry.id   AF-A0A2N1MLL8-F1
#
_cell.length_a   1.000
_cell.length_b   1.000
_cell.length_c   1.000
_cell.angle_alpha   90.00
_cell.angle_beta   90.00
_cell.angle_gamma   90.00
#
_symmetry.space_group_name_H-M   'P 1'
#
loop_
_entity.id
_entity.type
_entity.pdbx_description
1 polymer ?
#
loop_
_entity_poly.entity_id
_entity_poly.type
_entity_poly.pdbx_seq_one_letter_code
_entity_poly.pdbx_strand_id
1 'polypeptide(L)' 'MFVMRYYKNGNLYSYLEETMGILCWRDIVDMLWSISAGLDLIHKHGLVHGNLHGG' A
#
# COMPACT_ATOMS: atom_id res chain seq x y z
N MET A 1 -6.39 -12.25 19.56
CA MET A 1 -7.17 -11.78 18.39
C MET A 1 -6.84 -10.32 18.17
N PHE A 2 -6.35 -9.95 16.98
CA PHE A 2 -6.13 -8.54 16.63
C PHE A 2 -7.34 -8.00 15.88
N VAL A 3 -7.76 -6.77 16.19
CA VAL A 3 -8.79 -6.05 15.44
C VAL A 3 -8.07 -4.99 14.61
N MET A 4 -8.22 -5.07 13.29
CA MET A 4 -7.54 -4.21 12.33
C MET A 4 -8.56 -3.44 11.49
N ARG A 5 -8.12 -2.34 10.87
CA ARG A 5 -8.95 -1.61 9.90
C ARG A 5 -9.30 -2.51 8.71
N TYR A 6 -10.58 -2.55 8.34
CA TYR A 6 -11.03 -3.25 7.14
C TYR A 6 -10.75 -2.42 5.88
N TYR A 7 -10.12 -3.04 4.89
CA TYR A 7 -9.88 -2.45 3.57
C TYR A 7 -10.74 -3.19 2.53
N LYS A 8 -11.69 -2.47 1.95
CA LYS A 8 -12.74 -3.04 1.08
C LYS A 8 -12.23 -3.62 -0.25
N ASN A 9 -11.09 -3.15 -0.75
CA ASN A 9 -10.56 -3.50 -2.07
C ASN A 9 -9.50 -4.62 -2.02
N GLY A 10 -9.42 -5.38 -0.92
CA GLY A 10 -8.43 -6.43 -0.76
C GLY A 10 -6.99 -5.90 -0.66
N ASN A 11 -6.02 -6.70 -1.10
CA ASN A 11 -4.61 -6.34 -1.12
C ASN A 11 -4.24 -5.56 -2.40
N LEU A 12 -3.01 -5.04 -2.46
CA LEU A 12 -2.56 -4.22 -3.57
C LEU A 12 -2.45 -5.04 -4.87
N TYR A 13 -2.00 -6.30 -4.81
CA TYR A 13 -1.89 -7.12 -6.03
C TYR A 13 -3.25 -7.40 -6.67
N SER A 14 -4.24 -7.85 -5.90
CA SER A 14 -5.61 -8.07 -6.40
C SER A 14 -6.22 -6.78 -6.91
N TYR A 15 -6.02 -5.67 -6.20
CA TYR A 15 -6.52 -4.37 -6.65
C TYR A 15 -5.91 -3.94 -7.99
N LEU A 16 -4.59 -4.10 -8.17
CA LEU A 16 -3.91 -3.76 -9.42
C LEU A 16 -4.35 -4.65 -10.58
N GLU A 17 -4.61 -5.93 -10.32
CA GLU A 17 -5.13 -6.86 -11.32
C GLU A 17 -6.54 -6.46 -11.77
N GLU A 18 -7.43 -6.16 -10.82
CA GLU A 18 -8.81 -5.75 -11.09
C GLU A 18 -8.92 -4.38 -11.80
N THR A 19 -7.96 -3.48 -11.54
CA THR A 19 -7.98 -2.10 -12.07
C THR A 19 -7.01 -1.90 -13.24
N MET A 20 -6.46 -2.99 -13.78
CA MET A 20 -5.55 -2.93 -14.92
C MET A 20 -6.24 -2.28 -16.13
N GLY A 21 -5.56 -1.30 -16.74
CA GLY A 21 -6.10 -0.52 -17.86
C GLY A 21 -7.08 0.59 -17.47
N ILE A 22 -7.48 0.69 -16.19
CA ILE A 22 -8.28 1.80 -15.65
C ILE A 22 -7.37 2.85 -15.00
N LEU A 23 -6.36 2.39 -14.25
CA LEU A 23 -5.43 3.29 -13.56
C LEU A 23 -4.62 4.11 -14.56
N CYS A 24 -4.62 5.42 -14.37
CA CYS A 24 -3.71 6.31 -15.07
C CYS A 24 -2.38 6.42 -14.32
N TRP A 25 -1.35 6.95 -14.99
CA TRP A 25 -0.03 7.11 -14.40
C TRP A 25 -0.05 7.90 -13.09
N ARG A 26 -0.97 8.87 -12.96
CA ARG A 26 -1.11 9.68 -11.75
C ARG A 26 -1.60 8.85 -10.56
N ASP A 27 -2.55 7.94 -10.79
CA ASP A 27 -3.04 7.05 -9.73
C ASP A 27 -1.90 6.17 -9.19
N ILE A 28 -1.03 5.67 -10.09
CA ILE A 28 0.15 4.89 -9.72
C ILE A 28 1.12 5.73 -8.86
N VAL A 29 1.39 6.97 -9.27
CA VAL A 29 2.28 7.88 -8.51
C VAL A 29 1.69 8.19 -7.13
N ASP A 30 0.39 8.45 -7.04
CA ASP A 30 -0.28 8.76 -5.77
C ASP A 30 -0.26 7.55 -4.81
N MET A 31 -0.39 6.33 -5.33
CA MET A 31 -0.22 5.10 -4.53
C MET A 31 1.22 4.94 -4.03
N LEU A 32 2.21 5.10 -4.90
CA LEU A 32 3.62 4.99 -4.53
C LEU A 32 4.03 6.05 -3.50
N TRP A 33 3.52 7.28 -3.65
CA TRP A 33 3.73 8.35 -2.68
C TRP A 33 3.17 7.98 -1.31
N SER A 34 1.93 7.46 -1.27
CA SER A 34 1.27 7.05 -0.04
C SER A 34 2.01 5.92 0.68
N ILE A 35 2.47 4.90 -0.06
CA ILE A 35 3.28 3.80 0.49
C ILE A 35 4.60 4.32 1.04
N SER A 36 5.29 5.19 0.29
CA SER A 36 6.57 5.77 0.69
C SER A 36 6.44 6.62 1.96
N ALA A 37 5.37 7.42 2.08
CA ALA A 37 5.09 8.19 3.28
C ALA A 37 4.83 7.31 4.51
N GLY A 38 4.13 6.17 4.34
CA GLY A 38 3.95 5.19 5.40
C GLY A 38 5.26 4.56 5.86
N LEU A 39 6.15 4.21 4.92
CA LEU A 39 7.48 3.67 5.22
C LEU A 39 8.39 4.69 5.91
N ASP A 40 8.38 5.94 5.47
CA ASP A 40 9.11 7.03 6.13
C ASP A 40 8.65 7.20 7.60
N LEU A 41 7.34 7.12 7.85
CA LEU A 41 6.81 7.16 9.21
C LEU A 41 7.31 5.96 10.06
N ILE A 42 7.31 4.75 9.52
CA ILE A 42 7.85 3.56 10.20
C ILE A 42 9.33 3.77 10.54
N HIS A 43 10.13 4.24 9.58
CA HIS A 43 11.56 4.47 9.76
C HIS A 43 11.86 5.58 10.77
N LYS A 44 11.06 6.66 10.81
CA LYS A 44 11.17 7.72 11.82
C LYS A 44 10.97 7.23 13.26
N HIS A 45 10.31 6.09 13.45
CA HIS A 45 10.16 5.44 14.74
C HIS A 45 11.27 4.41 15.04
N GLY A 46 12.32 4.35 14.21
CA GLY A 46 13.42 3.39 14.36
C GLY A 46 13.02 1.95 14.03
N LEU A 47 11.89 1.75 13.35
CA LEU A 47 11.36 0.44 12.97
C LEU A 47 11.65 0.14 11.49
N VAL A 48 11.62 -1.13 11.12
CA VAL A 48 11.70 -1.61 9.73
C VAL A 48 10.49 -2.51 9.47
N HIS A 49 9.83 -2.35 8.32
CA HIS A 49 8.63 -3.14 7.99
C HIS A 49 8.91 -4.66 7.99
N GLY A 50 10.11 -5.08 7.58
CA GLY A 50 10.59 -6.47 7.68
C GLY A 50 10.02 -7.47 6.65
N ASN A 51 8.89 -7.17 6.01
CA ASN A 51 8.27 -7.98 4.95
C ASN A 51 7.37 -7.10 4.06
N LEU A 52 7.96 -6.11 3.39
CA LEU A 52 7.21 -5.20 2.52
C LEU A 52 6.87 -5.88 1.19
N HIS A 53 5.58 -6.06 0.90
CA HIS A 53 5.06 -6.56 -0.38
C HIS A 53 3.63 -6.04 -0.61
N GLY A 54 3.06 -6.28 -1.81
CA GLY A 54 1.70 -5.86 -2.18
C GLY A 54 0.55 -6.60 -1.47
N GLY A 55 0.84 -7.34 -0.40
CA GLY A 55 -0.04 -8.34 0.18
C GLY A 55 -0.15 -9.60 -0.66
#